data_AF-A0A2E3MDE9-F1
#
_entry.id   AF-A0A2E3MDE9-F1
#
_cell.length_a   1.000
_cell.length_b   1.000
_cell.length_c   1.000
_cell.angle_alpha   90.00
_cell.angle_beta   90.00
_cell.angle_gamma   90.00
#
_symmetry.space_group_name_H-M   'P 1'
#
loop_
_entity.id
_entity.type
_entity.pdbx_description
1 polymer ?
#
loop_
_entity_poly.entity_id
_entity_poly.type
_entity_poly.pdbx_seq_one_letter_code
_entity_poly.pdbx_strand_id
1 'polypeptide(L)'
;MADGGASSMILLVTSLLISGAASVVLLDSWGDLAAANGTNAKGKAADAETDVSFSGDRGDVLLDTSGANQEITLYFQNTGSRTLDKNSFSIFVDGVASGVVGATTLYPANGVWASDYVIEVTVSDASFNYADNDLATVTIIVQSTAGDGVKGTDSETAEVRLSV
;
A
#
# COMPACT_ATOMS: atom_id res chain seq x y z
N MET A 1 11.67 30.19 -67.29
CA MET A 1 11.57 30.59 -65.87
C MET A 1 10.21 30.09 -65.40
N ALA A 2 10.16 28.81 -65.06
CA ALA A 2 8.93 28.06 -64.83
C ALA A 2 8.86 27.67 -63.35
N ASP A 3 7.70 27.91 -62.75
CA ASP A 3 7.11 27.10 -61.70
C ASP A 3 7.78 27.01 -60.31
N GLY A 4 8.15 28.15 -59.72
CA GLY A 4 8.46 28.25 -58.27
C GLY A 4 7.21 28.37 -57.37
N GLY A 5 6.03 28.65 -57.96
CA GLY A 5 4.78 28.91 -57.23
C GLY A 5 4.06 27.64 -56.80
N ALA A 6 3.98 26.62 -57.66
CA ALA A 6 3.36 25.35 -57.29
C ALA A 6 4.23 24.56 -56.30
N SER A 7 5.54 24.57 -56.49
CA SER A 7 6.48 23.90 -55.57
C SER A 7 6.46 24.51 -54.16
N SER A 8 6.39 25.84 -54.03
CA SER A 8 6.27 26.51 -52.73
C SER A 8 4.91 26.26 -52.05
N MET A 9 3.82 26.21 -52.81
CA MET A 9 2.50 25.84 -52.29
C MET A 9 2.45 24.38 -51.84
N ILE A 10 3.05 23.46 -52.60
CA ILE A 10 3.15 22.04 -52.22
C ILE A 10 3.97 21.90 -50.93
N LEU A 11 5.11 22.58 -50.81
CA LEU A 11 5.92 22.56 -49.59
C LEU A 11 5.19 23.17 -48.39
N LEU A 12 4.43 24.24 -48.58
CA LEU A 12 3.60 24.83 -47.54
C LEU A 12 2.54 23.84 -47.06
N VAL A 13 1.80 23.22 -47.98
CA VAL A 13 0.74 22.26 -47.65
C VAL A 13 1.32 21.03 -46.95
N THR A 14 2.43 20.47 -47.44
CA THR A 14 3.07 19.32 -46.79
C THR A 14 3.61 19.68 -45.41
N SER A 15 4.22 20.86 -45.22
CA SER A 15 4.67 21.32 -43.90
C SER A 15 3.51 21.48 -42.91
N LEU A 16 2.36 22.01 -43.37
CA LEU A 16 1.18 22.17 -42.54
C LEU A 16 0.57 20.82 -42.14
N LEU A 17 0.50 19.87 -43.08
CA LEU A 17 -0.01 18.52 -42.80
C LEU A 17 0.88 17.79 -41.79
N ILE A 18 2.21 17.87 -41.96
CA ILE A 18 3.16 17.26 -41.02
C ILE A 18 3.07 17.95 -39.65
N SER A 19 2.99 19.29 -39.61
CA SER A 19 2.80 20.04 -38.37
C SER A 19 1.49 19.68 -37.67
N GLY A 20 0.40 19.49 -38.42
CA GLY A 20 -0.89 19.06 -37.90
C GLY A 20 -0.83 17.67 -37.30
N ALA A 21 -0.26 16.70 -38.03
CA ALA A 21 -0.08 15.34 -37.55
C ALA A 21 0.82 15.28 -36.30
N ALA A 22 1.93 16.02 -36.29
CA ALA A 22 2.81 16.11 -35.13
C ALA A 22 2.10 16.75 -33.92
N SER A 23 1.27 17.77 -34.14
CA SER A 23 0.51 18.42 -33.07
C SER A 23 -0.49 17.46 -32.43
N VAL A 24 -1.18 16.62 -33.22
CA VAL A 24 -2.12 15.62 -32.69
C VAL A 24 -1.40 14.63 -31.79
N VAL A 25 -0.24 14.09 -32.22
CA VAL A 25 0.55 13.15 -31.41
C VAL A 25 1.05 13.80 -30.11
N LEU A 26 1.51 15.06 -30.19
CA LEU A 26 1.95 15.79 -29.01
C LEU A 26 0.81 16.03 -28.01
N LEU A 27 -0.38 16.40 -28.49
CA LEU A 27 -1.56 16.59 -27.63
C LEU A 27 -1.99 15.29 -26.96
N ASP A 28 -1.96 14.18 -27.67
CA ASP A 28 -2.27 12.85 -27.12
C ASP A 28 -1.29 12.48 -26.01
N SER A 29 0.01 12.61 -26.29
CA SER A 29 1.07 12.34 -25.29
C SER A 29 0.98 13.24 -24.05
N TRP A 30 0.56 14.50 -24.22
CA TRP A 30 0.36 15.42 -23.12
C TRP A 30 -0.89 15.05 -22.30
N GLY A 31 -1.95 14.58 -22.95
CA GLY A 31 -3.14 14.05 -22.30
C GLY A 31 -2.81 12.85 -21.41
N ASP A 32 -2.05 11.89 -21.94
CA ASP A 32 -1.58 10.73 -21.20
C ASP A 32 -0.69 11.12 -20.01
N LEU A 33 0.25 12.06 -20.22
CA LEU A 33 1.10 12.56 -19.15
C LEU A 33 0.28 13.26 -18.05
N ALA A 34 -0.71 14.07 -18.42
CA ALA A 34 -1.59 14.75 -17.46
C ALA A 34 -2.42 13.74 -16.66
N ALA A 35 -2.95 12.70 -17.30
CA ALA A 35 -3.67 11.63 -16.63
C ALA A 35 -2.76 10.85 -15.67
N ALA A 36 -1.57 10.44 -16.12
CA ALA A 36 -0.59 9.75 -15.29
C ALA A 36 -0.16 10.59 -14.08
N ASN A 37 0.10 11.88 -14.28
CA ASN A 37 0.44 12.80 -13.19
C ASN A 37 -0.72 12.96 -12.19
N GLY A 38 -1.96 13.03 -12.68
CA GLY A 38 -3.16 13.05 -11.82
C GLY A 38 -3.29 11.80 -10.97
N THR A 39 -3.10 10.61 -11.55
CA THR A 39 -3.11 9.33 -10.80
C THR A 39 -1.98 9.27 -9.78
N ASN A 40 -0.77 9.72 -10.13
CA ASN A 40 0.37 9.76 -9.20
C ASN A 40 0.11 10.72 -8.03
N ALA A 41 -0.47 11.89 -8.29
CA ALA A 41 -0.82 12.85 -7.24
C ALA A 41 -1.87 12.26 -6.28
N LYS A 42 -2.90 11.59 -6.82
CA LYS A 42 -3.89 10.86 -6.01
C LYS A 42 -3.27 9.73 -5.22
N GLY A 43 -2.35 8.95 -5.81
CA GLY A 43 -1.65 7.86 -5.15
C GLY A 43 -0.85 8.35 -3.94
N LYS A 44 -0.07 9.43 -4.12
CA LYS A 44 0.67 10.06 -3.01
C LYS A 44 -0.23 10.59 -1.90
N ALA A 45 -1.38 11.16 -2.25
CA ALA A 45 -2.37 11.58 -1.26
C ALA A 45 -2.94 10.36 -0.53
N ALA A 46 -3.26 9.28 -1.25
CA ALA A 46 -3.76 8.06 -0.64
C ALA A 46 -2.72 7.42 0.30
N ASP A 47 -1.44 7.41 -0.05
CA ASP A 47 -0.36 6.97 0.85
C ASP A 47 -0.31 7.84 2.10
N ALA A 48 -0.35 9.17 1.98
CA ALA A 48 -0.32 10.08 3.13
C ALA A 48 -1.57 9.99 4.04
N GLU A 49 -2.69 9.51 3.51
CA GLU A 49 -3.94 9.31 4.24
C GLU A 49 -4.07 7.88 4.83
N THR A 50 -3.17 6.97 4.43
CA THR A 50 -3.10 5.59 4.92
C THR A 50 -2.06 5.56 6.03
N ASP A 51 -2.46 5.12 7.21
CA ASP A 51 -1.56 5.08 8.37
C ASP A 51 -2.02 3.94 9.29
N VAL A 52 -1.07 3.13 9.74
CA VAL A 52 -1.27 2.05 10.71
C VAL A 52 -0.32 2.22 11.88
N SER A 53 -0.78 1.92 13.08
CA SER A 53 0.07 1.92 14.27
C SER A 53 -0.11 0.64 15.08
N PHE A 54 0.96 0.24 15.76
CA PHE A 54 0.89 -0.87 16.71
C PHE A 54 -0.02 -0.48 17.88
N SER A 55 -1.03 -1.30 18.13
CA SER A 55 -1.96 -1.17 19.25
C SER A 55 -1.61 -2.18 20.34
N GLY A 56 -1.93 -1.88 21.60
CA GLY A 56 -1.64 -2.77 22.74
C GLY A 56 -0.30 -2.52 23.42
N ASP A 57 0.03 -3.36 24.40
CA ASP A 57 1.26 -3.24 25.18
C ASP A 57 2.43 -3.92 24.46
N ARG A 58 3.36 -3.12 23.94
CA ARG A 58 4.58 -3.62 23.29
C ARG A 58 5.51 -4.34 24.29
N GLY A 59 5.34 -4.12 25.59
CA GLY A 59 6.11 -4.76 26.64
C GLY A 59 5.58 -6.12 27.09
N ASP A 60 4.39 -6.52 26.63
CA ASP A 60 3.71 -7.76 27.06
C ASP A 60 2.86 -8.32 25.89
N VAL A 61 3.55 -8.75 24.83
CA VAL A 61 2.90 -9.35 23.66
C VAL A 61 2.77 -10.86 23.86
N LEU A 62 1.56 -11.37 23.72
CA LEU A 62 1.25 -12.78 23.94
C LEU A 62 1.97 -13.68 22.93
N LEU A 63 2.73 -14.64 23.46
CA LEU A 63 3.40 -15.73 22.76
C LEU A 63 2.80 -17.06 23.25
N ASP A 64 1.95 -17.69 22.44
CA ASP A 64 1.45 -19.02 22.74
C ASP A 64 2.46 -20.08 22.30
N THR A 65 3.03 -20.81 23.26
CA THR A 65 3.95 -21.93 23.03
C THR A 65 3.32 -23.30 23.32
N SER A 66 2.01 -23.37 23.55
CA SER A 66 1.30 -24.61 23.92
C SER A 66 1.05 -25.54 22.73
N GLY A 67 1.05 -24.98 21.51
CA GLY A 67 0.83 -25.68 20.25
C GLY A 67 2.07 -26.35 19.66
N ALA A 68 1.91 -26.91 18.45
CA ALA A 68 3.03 -27.48 17.68
C ALA A 68 3.96 -26.40 17.09
N ASN A 69 3.39 -25.23 16.80
CA ASN A 69 4.10 -24.03 16.37
C ASN A 69 3.84 -22.93 17.40
N GLN A 70 4.76 -21.97 17.48
CA GLN A 70 4.57 -20.77 18.27
C GLN A 70 3.64 -19.79 17.56
N GLU A 71 2.74 -19.16 18.30
CA GLU A 71 1.79 -18.17 17.78
C GLU A 71 1.94 -16.85 18.56
N ILE A 72 1.96 -15.73 17.84
CA ILE A 72 2.09 -14.39 18.43
C ILE A 72 0.81 -13.60 18.12
N THR A 73 0.15 -13.08 19.14
CA THR A 73 -1.06 -12.25 18.98
C THR A 73 -0.70 -10.77 18.97
N LEU A 74 -1.04 -10.11 17.88
CA LEU A 74 -0.68 -8.72 17.60
C LEU A 74 -1.93 -7.87 17.36
N TYR A 75 -1.85 -6.59 17.72
CA TYR A 75 -2.93 -5.64 17.53
C TYR A 75 -2.44 -4.44 16.72
N PHE A 76 -3.22 -4.03 15.72
CA PHE A 76 -2.90 -2.88 14.89
C PHE A 76 -4.10 -1.96 14.74
N GLN A 77 -3.90 -0.67 14.99
CA GLN A 77 -4.92 0.35 14.82
C GLN A 77 -4.74 1.04 13.46
N ASN A 78 -5.84 1.29 12.76
CA ASN A 78 -5.84 2.21 11.65
C ASN A 78 -5.84 3.64 12.21
N THR A 79 -4.70 4.32 12.12
CA THR A 79 -4.49 5.71 12.54
C THR A 79 -4.72 6.71 11.39
N GLY A 80 -4.88 6.19 10.17
CA GLY A 80 -5.13 6.98 8.97
C GLY A 80 -6.60 7.38 8.80
N SER A 81 -6.87 8.15 7.76
CA SER A 81 -8.23 8.58 7.40
C SER A 81 -8.91 7.65 6.41
N ARG A 82 -8.15 6.78 5.72
CA ARG A 82 -8.68 5.78 4.79
C ARG A 82 -8.96 4.45 5.49
N THR A 83 -10.04 3.79 5.07
CA THR A 83 -10.32 2.40 5.48
C THR A 83 -9.25 1.46 4.93
N LEU A 84 -8.64 0.66 5.80
CA LEU A 84 -7.67 -0.38 5.45
C LEU A 84 -8.36 -1.65 4.95
N ASP A 85 -7.71 -2.35 4.03
CA ASP A 85 -8.16 -3.65 3.54
C ASP A 85 -7.67 -4.76 4.48
N LYS A 86 -8.59 -5.30 5.28
CA LYS A 86 -8.32 -6.37 6.24
C LYS A 86 -7.82 -7.69 5.63
N ASN A 87 -7.88 -7.85 4.30
CA ASN A 87 -7.37 -9.05 3.63
C ASN A 87 -6.05 -8.79 2.89
N SER A 88 -5.60 -7.52 2.84
CA SER A 88 -4.41 -7.09 2.09
C SER A 88 -3.41 -6.43 3.03
N PHE A 89 -2.83 -7.23 3.92
CA PHE A 89 -1.72 -6.83 4.76
C PHE A 89 -0.67 -7.95 4.82
N SER A 90 0.54 -7.63 5.27
CA SER A 90 1.61 -8.61 5.49
C SER A 90 2.33 -8.26 6.78
N ILE A 91 2.66 -9.29 7.57
CA ILE A 91 3.38 -9.13 8.84
C ILE A 91 4.70 -9.88 8.74
N PHE A 92 5.76 -9.24 9.22
CA PHE A 92 7.09 -9.81 9.35
C PHE A 92 7.49 -9.74 10.82
N VAL A 93 8.07 -10.83 11.32
CA VAL A 93 8.66 -10.90 12.66
C VAL A 93 10.15 -11.22 12.48
N ASP A 94 11.02 -10.34 12.99
CA ASP A 94 12.48 -10.34 12.76
C ASP A 94 12.89 -10.48 11.29
N GLY A 95 12.09 -9.87 10.41
CA GLY A 95 12.31 -9.91 8.96
C GLY A 95 11.82 -11.19 8.27
N VAL A 96 11.27 -12.16 9.01
CA VAL A 96 10.64 -13.36 8.46
C VAL A 96 9.16 -13.09 8.20
N ALA A 97 8.70 -13.34 6.96
CA ALA A 97 7.29 -13.22 6.63
C ALA A 97 6.46 -14.26 7.40
N SER A 98 5.50 -13.80 8.20
CA SER A 98 4.71 -14.66 9.08
C SER A 98 3.33 -14.93 8.49
N GLY A 99 2.85 -16.16 8.62
CA GLY A 99 1.50 -16.54 8.19
C GLY A 99 0.46 -16.14 9.23
N VAL A 100 -0.69 -15.63 8.79
CA VAL A 100 -1.84 -15.41 9.69
C VAL A 100 -2.49 -16.75 10.01
N VAL A 101 -2.67 -17.02 11.30
CA VAL A 101 -3.34 -18.22 11.79
C VAL A 101 -4.76 -17.87 12.23
N GLY A 102 -5.73 -18.66 11.77
CA GLY A 102 -7.13 -18.45 12.10
C GLY A 102 -7.76 -17.24 11.41
N ALA A 103 -8.83 -16.72 12.01
CA ALA A 103 -9.53 -15.53 11.52
C ALA A 103 -9.05 -14.29 12.27
N THR A 104 -8.92 -13.17 11.58
CA THR A 104 -8.65 -11.87 12.21
C THR A 104 -9.91 -11.33 12.88
N THR A 105 -9.73 -10.66 14.02
CA THR A 105 -10.83 -10.05 14.77
C THR A 105 -10.74 -8.53 14.67
N LEU A 106 -11.86 -7.86 14.41
CA LEU A 106 -11.93 -6.39 14.35
C LEU A 106 -12.64 -5.85 15.59
N TYR A 107 -12.17 -4.69 16.04
CA TYR A 107 -12.72 -3.92 17.15
C TYR A 107 -13.02 -2.52 16.65
N PRO A 108 -14.31 -2.15 16.49
CA PRO A 108 -15.52 -2.97 16.66
C PRO A 108 -15.69 -4.07 15.59
N ALA A 109 -16.42 -5.13 15.94
CA ALA A 109 -16.65 -6.30 15.09
C ALA A 109 -17.70 -6.04 13.99
N ASN A 110 -17.40 -5.14 13.06
CA ASN A 110 -18.29 -4.77 11.95
C ASN A 110 -17.72 -5.13 10.56
N GLY A 111 -16.57 -5.80 10.53
CA GLY A 111 -15.97 -6.34 9.31
C GLY A 111 -15.25 -5.32 8.43
N VAL A 112 -15.16 -4.06 8.86
CA VAL A 112 -14.48 -2.96 8.16
C VAL A 112 -13.36 -2.44 9.04
N TRP A 113 -12.14 -2.31 8.52
CA TRP A 113 -11.01 -1.73 9.27
C TRP A 113 -10.95 -0.21 9.06
N ALA A 114 -11.95 0.50 9.58
CA ALA A 114 -12.06 1.94 9.46
C ALA A 114 -11.03 2.67 10.34
N SER A 115 -10.94 3.99 10.17
CA SER A 115 -10.14 4.86 11.06
C SER A 115 -10.52 4.62 12.53
N ASP A 116 -9.52 4.65 13.40
CA ASP A 116 -9.58 4.36 14.83
C ASP A 116 -9.93 2.92 15.22
N TYR A 117 -10.05 2.00 14.25
CA TYR A 117 -10.39 0.62 14.56
C TYR A 117 -9.15 -0.25 14.67
N VAL A 118 -9.25 -1.25 15.53
CA VAL A 118 -8.16 -2.18 15.83
C VAL A 118 -8.45 -3.53 15.18
N ILE A 119 -7.44 -4.13 14.57
CA ILE A 119 -7.46 -5.54 14.16
C ILE A 119 -6.55 -6.34 15.10
N GLU A 120 -7.04 -7.48 15.56
CA GLU A 120 -6.28 -8.53 16.21
C GLU A 120 -5.92 -9.59 15.18
N VAL A 121 -4.64 -9.94 15.15
CA VAL A 121 -4.08 -10.90 14.21
C VAL A 121 -3.14 -11.82 14.98
N THR A 122 -3.36 -13.13 14.86
CA THR A 122 -2.41 -14.14 15.33
C THR A 122 -1.53 -14.57 14.17
N VAL A 123 -0.21 -14.57 14.37
CA VAL A 123 0.77 -14.97 13.35
C VAL A 123 1.63 -16.13 13.83
N SER A 124 2.06 -16.96 12.88
CA SER A 124 2.96 -18.09 13.14
C SER A 124 3.90 -18.30 11.95
N ASP A 125 5.08 -18.82 12.22
CA ASP A 125 6.00 -19.36 11.24
C ASP A 125 6.77 -20.55 11.84
N ALA A 126 7.21 -21.49 10.99
CA ALA A 126 7.95 -22.68 11.45
C ALA A 126 9.36 -22.36 11.99
N SER A 127 9.90 -21.18 11.69
CA SER A 127 11.18 -20.70 12.22
C SER A 127 11.09 -20.06 13.60
N PHE A 128 9.88 -19.79 14.11
CA PHE A 128 9.69 -19.19 15.42
C PHE A 128 10.23 -20.10 16.52
N ASN A 129 11.17 -19.56 17.30
CA ASN A 129 11.79 -20.23 18.42
C ASN A 129 12.14 -19.19 19.51
N TYR A 130 11.12 -18.50 19.97
CA TYR A 130 11.18 -17.48 21.02
C TYR A 130 10.96 -18.10 22.41
N ALA A 131 11.56 -17.49 23.42
CA ALA A 131 11.32 -17.75 24.83
C ALA A 131 10.53 -16.60 25.46
N ASP A 132 10.05 -16.83 26.69
CA ASP A 132 9.52 -15.75 27.52
C ASP A 132 10.55 -14.62 27.68
N ASN A 133 10.07 -13.37 27.62
CA ASN A 133 10.85 -12.14 27.67
C ASN A 133 11.77 -11.85 26.48
N ASP A 134 11.73 -12.65 25.41
CA ASP A 134 12.47 -12.34 24.18
C ASP A 134 11.95 -11.07 23.51
N LEU A 135 12.85 -10.38 22.81
CA LEU A 135 12.52 -9.22 21.98
C LEU A 135 12.39 -9.68 20.53
N ALA A 136 11.35 -9.20 19.86
CA ALA A 136 11.12 -9.43 18.43
C ALA A 136 10.78 -8.11 17.74
N THR A 137 11.27 -7.92 16.51
CA THR A 137 10.92 -6.77 15.68
C THR A 137 9.75 -7.13 14.77
N VAL A 138 8.59 -6.53 15.02
CA VAL A 138 7.37 -6.73 14.22
C VAL A 138 7.24 -5.60 13.22
N THR A 139 7.10 -5.95 11.95
CA THR A 139 6.76 -5.01 10.86
C THR A 139 5.44 -5.41 10.25
N ILE A 140 4.52 -4.46 10.14
CA ILE A 140 3.29 -4.63 9.35
C ILE A 140 3.37 -3.74 8.11
N ILE A 141 2.88 -4.25 6.98
CA ILE A 141 2.63 -3.49 5.77
C ILE A 141 1.15 -3.61 5.45
N VAL A 142 0.47 -2.47 5.33
CA VAL A 142 -0.98 -2.41 5.06
C VAL A 142 -1.26 -1.72 3.74
N GLN A 143 -2.46 -1.97 3.24
CA GLN A 143 -2.99 -1.28 2.06
C GLN A 143 -4.40 -0.75 2.34
N SER A 144 -4.70 0.45 1.87
CA SER A 144 -6.06 0.98 1.92
C SER A 144 -6.98 0.26 0.94
N THR A 145 -8.28 0.26 1.23
CA THR A 145 -9.29 0.01 0.20
C THR A 145 -9.18 1.03 -0.94
N ALA A 146 -9.60 0.65 -2.15
CA ALA A 146 -9.51 1.56 -3.30
C ALA A 146 -10.53 2.70 -3.18
N GLY A 147 -10.05 3.93 -3.31
CA GLY A 147 -10.87 5.14 -3.37
C GLY A 147 -10.30 6.07 -4.43
N ASP A 148 -11.16 6.68 -5.24
CA ASP A 148 -10.78 7.52 -6.39
C ASP A 148 -9.85 6.84 -7.41
N GLY A 149 -9.92 5.50 -7.49
CA GLY A 149 -9.13 4.68 -8.41
C GLY A 149 -7.70 4.36 -7.94
N VAL A 150 -7.33 4.78 -6.72
CA VAL A 150 -6.01 4.53 -6.13
C VAL A 150 -6.14 3.86 -4.76
N LYS A 151 -5.07 3.20 -4.33
CA LYS A 151 -4.89 2.66 -2.98
C LYS A 151 -3.67 3.32 -2.37
N GLY A 152 -3.70 3.56 -1.07
CA GLY A 152 -2.52 3.95 -0.31
C GLY A 152 -1.87 2.75 0.37
N THR A 153 -0.61 2.91 0.73
CA THR A 153 0.17 1.93 1.48
C THR A 153 0.90 2.60 2.63
N ASP A 154 1.03 1.88 3.74
CA ASP A 154 1.79 2.32 4.89
C ASP A 154 2.41 1.12 5.61
N SER A 155 3.42 1.38 6.44
CA SER A 155 4.08 0.35 7.24
C SER A 155 4.51 0.87 8.60
N GLU A 156 4.28 0.08 9.64
CA GLU A 156 4.75 0.35 11.00
C GLU A 156 5.75 -0.74 11.41
N THR A 157 6.81 -0.32 12.11
CA THR A 157 7.81 -1.23 12.69
C THR A 157 7.96 -0.95 14.18
N ALA A 158 7.81 -1.99 15.00
CA ALA A 158 7.94 -1.89 16.44
C ALA A 158 8.73 -3.07 17.01
N GLU A 159 9.59 -2.79 17.99
CA GLU A 159 10.14 -3.82 18.87
C GLU A 159 9.10 -4.17 19.94
N VAL A 160 8.90 -5.47 20.16
CA VAL A 160 7.98 -5.99 21.16
C VAL A 160 8.69 -7.00 22.05
N ARG A 161 8.23 -7.10 23.30
CA ARG A 161 8.64 -8.15 24.25
C ARG A 161 7.57 -9.22 24.29
N LEU A 162 7.99 -10.45 24.05
CA LEU A 162 7.14 -11.63 24.04
C LEU A 162 6.98 -12.19 25.46
N SER A 163 5.78 -12.68 25.76
CA SER A 163 5.36 -13.14 27.09
C SER A 163 4.45 -14.36 26.94
N VAL A 164 4.75 -15.43 27.68
CA VAL A 164 4.08 -16.74 27.57
C VAL A 164 2.93 -16.90 28.55
#